data_AF-A0A2E6GIP8-F1
#
_entry.id   AF-A0A2E6GIP8-F1
#
_cell.length_a   1.000
_cell.length_b   1.000
_cell.length_c   1.000
_cell.angle_alpha   90.00
_cell.angle_beta   90.00
_cell.angle_gamma   90.00
#
_symmetry.space_group_name_H-M   'P 1'
#
loop_
_entity.id
_entity.type
_entity.pdbx_description
1 polymer ?
#
loop_
_entity_poly.entity_id
_entity_poly.type
_entity_poly.pdbx_seq_one_letter_code
_entity_poly.pdbx_strand_id
1 'polypeptide(L)'
;MKLKLNLKKVFKTIFVPLIISTTLVSSNFSNKKVLAESKTNAANLEDLALYEGMGISYVCNATRKEIALDFDKALSVASSTFLTVVRSRHGGFINDKGKEFEINPDFLYNNISFRVLGGALSVCPENVPKKSKKLFEKELARIKKLNKK
;
A
#
# COMPACT_ATOMS: atom_id res chain seq x y z
N MET A 1 49.80 -27.28 -35.92
CA MET A 1 48.64 -28.18 -35.99
C MET A 1 47.38 -27.38 -35.64
N LYS A 2 46.54 -26.99 -36.62
CA LYS A 2 45.34 -26.17 -36.37
C LYS A 2 44.16 -27.09 -36.04
N LEU A 3 43.69 -27.07 -34.79
CA LEU A 3 42.50 -27.83 -34.38
C LEU A 3 41.25 -27.16 -34.95
N LYS A 4 40.58 -27.81 -35.91
CA LYS A 4 39.25 -27.40 -36.40
C LYS A 4 38.18 -27.88 -35.40
N LEU A 5 37.86 -27.07 -34.39
CA LEU A 5 36.71 -27.33 -33.53
C LEU A 5 35.42 -26.92 -34.25
N ASN A 6 34.55 -27.90 -34.49
CA ASN A 6 33.23 -27.69 -35.09
C ASN A 6 32.25 -27.22 -34.01
N LEU A 7 32.11 -25.90 -33.88
CA LEU A 7 31.35 -25.21 -32.84
C LEU A 7 29.88 -25.68 -32.72
N LYS A 8 29.26 -26.11 -33.84
CA LYS A 8 27.87 -26.63 -33.84
C LYS A 8 27.71 -27.96 -33.11
N LYS A 9 28.74 -28.81 -33.06
CA LYS A 9 28.71 -30.09 -32.33
C LYS A 9 28.86 -29.90 -30.82
N VAL A 10 29.70 -28.93 -30.41
CA VAL A 10 29.95 -28.62 -28.98
C VAL A 10 28.71 -28.04 -28.31
N PHE A 11 27.94 -27.19 -29.01
CA PHE A 11 26.68 -26.65 -28.47
C PHE A 11 25.60 -27.72 -28.21
N LYS A 12 25.55 -28.78 -29.03
CA LYS A 12 24.54 -29.84 -28.90
C LYS A 12 24.82 -30.79 -27.73
N THR A 13 26.09 -30.95 -27.33
CA THR A 13 26.47 -31.84 -26.23
C THR A 13 26.41 -31.18 -24.84
N ILE A 14 26.48 -29.85 -24.76
CA ILE A 14 26.48 -29.11 -23.48
C ILE A 14 25.05 -28.78 -23.00
N PHE A 15 24.08 -28.63 -23.90
CA PHE A 15 22.72 -28.22 -23.52
C PHE A 15 21.81 -29.35 -23.04
N VAL A 16 22.10 -30.61 -23.38
CA VAL A 16 21.21 -31.75 -23.07
C VAL A 16 21.25 -32.17 -21.58
N PRO A 17 22.38 -32.15 -20.84
CA PRO A 17 22.36 -32.47 -19.42
C PRO A 17 21.95 -31.29 -18.52
N LEU A 18 22.09 -30.03 -18.99
CA LEU A 18 21.81 -28.84 -18.15
C LEU A 18 20.31 -28.62 -17.89
N ILE A 19 19.43 -29.14 -18.76
CA ILE A 19 17.98 -29.04 -18.59
C ILE A 19 17.46 -30.09 -17.58
N ILE A 20 18.19 -31.18 -17.34
CA ILE A 20 17.75 -32.27 -16.45
C ILE A 20 18.02 -31.94 -14.97
N SER A 21 18.98 -31.05 -14.68
CA SER A 21 19.28 -30.65 -13.29
C SER A 21 18.27 -29.67 -12.69
N THR A 22 17.46 -28.96 -13.49
CA THR A 22 16.49 -27.98 -12.97
C THR A 22 15.16 -28.60 -12.55
N THR A 23 14.87 -29.86 -12.90
CA THR A 23 13.61 -30.52 -12.54
C THR A 23 13.64 -31.24 -11.18
N LEU A 24 14.79 -31.31 -10.50
CA LEU A 24 14.92 -32.02 -9.21
C LEU A 24 14.90 -31.11 -7.98
N VAL A 25 14.85 -29.78 -8.13
CA VAL A 25 14.51 -28.87 -7.04
C VAL A 25 13.01 -28.58 -7.09
N SER A 26 12.19 -29.64 -7.00
CA SER A 26 10.83 -29.49 -6.51
C SER A 26 10.94 -29.26 -5.00
N SER A 27 11.31 -28.04 -4.60
CA SER A 27 11.10 -27.61 -3.23
C SER A 27 9.60 -27.76 -2.98
N ASN A 28 9.22 -28.78 -2.22
CA ASN A 28 7.95 -28.82 -1.53
C ASN A 28 7.96 -27.65 -0.55
N PHE A 29 7.76 -26.45 -1.08
CA PHE A 29 7.49 -25.25 -0.29
C PHE A 29 6.09 -25.46 0.25
N SER A 30 6.01 -26.32 1.28
CA SER A 30 4.85 -26.40 2.13
C SER A 30 4.70 -24.98 2.65
N ASN A 31 3.70 -24.27 2.13
CA ASN A 31 3.28 -22.96 2.58
C ASN A 31 2.75 -23.13 4.01
N LYS A 32 3.61 -23.45 4.97
CA LYS A 32 3.41 -22.98 6.33
C LYS A 32 3.45 -21.47 6.16
N LYS A 33 2.26 -20.86 6.02
CA LYS A 33 2.09 -19.45 6.33
C LYS A 33 2.80 -19.28 7.65
N VAL A 34 3.95 -18.61 7.63
CA VAL A 34 4.52 -18.05 8.84
C VAL A 34 3.50 -17.01 9.25
N LEU A 35 2.47 -17.46 9.96
CA LEU A 35 1.63 -16.62 10.77
C LEU A 35 2.62 -16.11 11.80
N ALA A 36 3.19 -14.93 11.52
CA ALA A 36 3.86 -14.19 12.57
C ALA A 36 2.87 -14.18 13.74
N GLU A 37 3.29 -14.70 14.88
CA GLU A 37 2.50 -14.71 16.11
C GLU A 37 2.40 -13.27 16.60
N SER A 38 1.69 -12.43 15.86
CA SER A 38 1.38 -11.09 16.29
C SER A 38 0.18 -11.23 17.21
N LYS A 39 0.38 -10.99 18.51
CA LYS A 39 -0.65 -10.28 19.26
C LYS A 39 -0.94 -9.02 18.46
N THR A 40 -1.96 -9.05 17.60
CA THR A 40 -2.39 -7.89 16.83
C THR A 40 -3.09 -6.98 17.83
N ASN A 41 -2.31 -6.10 18.47
CA ASN A 41 -2.90 -5.04 19.27
C ASN A 41 -3.71 -4.14 18.32
N ALA A 42 -4.89 -3.72 18.73
CA ALA A 42 -5.65 -2.74 17.98
C ALA A 42 -4.81 -1.48 17.72
N ALA A 43 -4.99 -0.84 16.56
CA ALA A 43 -4.23 0.35 16.20
C ALA A 43 -4.56 1.49 17.17
N ASN A 44 -3.54 2.08 17.79
CA ASN A 44 -3.72 3.26 18.65
C ASN A 44 -3.68 4.55 17.82
N LEU A 45 -3.85 5.70 18.48
CA LEU A 45 -3.82 7.00 17.80
C LEU A 45 -2.47 7.30 17.14
N GLU A 46 -1.37 6.85 17.73
CA GLU A 46 -0.01 7.07 17.21
C GLU A 46 0.22 6.28 15.91
N ASP A 47 -0.24 5.03 15.86
CA ASP A 47 -0.23 4.19 14.66
C ASP A 47 -1.02 4.87 13.53
N LEU A 48 -2.25 5.31 13.83
CA LEU A 48 -3.11 5.96 12.84
C LEU A 48 -2.52 7.28 12.34
N ALA A 49 -1.91 8.08 13.22
CA ALA A 49 -1.25 9.33 12.86
C ALA A 49 0.00 9.07 11.99
N LEU A 50 0.78 8.03 12.31
CA LEU A 50 1.92 7.61 11.51
C LEU A 50 1.47 7.21 10.10
N TYR A 51 0.47 6.34 9.99
CA TYR A 51 -0.04 5.87 8.69
C TYR A 51 -0.68 7.00 7.87
N GLU A 52 -1.34 7.95 8.53
CA GLU A 52 -1.86 9.17 7.88
C GLU A 52 -0.71 10.02 7.32
N GLY A 53 0.32 10.29 8.13
CA GLY A 53 1.50 11.04 7.71
C GLY A 53 2.22 10.38 6.53
N MET A 54 2.35 9.05 6.55
CA MET A 54 2.88 8.28 5.42
C MET A 54 2.03 8.44 4.17
N GLY A 55 0.71 8.34 4.29
CA GLY A 55 -0.23 8.52 3.18
C GLY A 55 -0.14 9.92 2.58
N ILE A 56 -0.10 10.96 3.41
CA ILE A 56 0.05 12.36 2.97
C ILE A 56 1.39 12.54 2.24
N SER A 57 2.49 12.06 2.83
CA SER A 57 3.82 12.14 2.23
C SER A 57 3.87 11.44 0.87
N TYR A 58 3.29 10.25 0.76
CA TYR A 58 3.21 9.52 -0.50
C TYR A 58 2.43 10.32 -1.55
N VAL A 59 1.21 10.78 -1.22
CA VAL A 59 0.38 11.54 -2.17
C VAL A 59 1.14 12.78 -2.64
N CYS A 60 1.62 13.61 -1.71
CA CYS A 60 2.32 14.85 -2.05
C CYS A 60 3.54 14.62 -2.94
N ASN A 61 4.34 13.59 -2.65
CA ASN A 61 5.51 13.27 -3.46
C ASN A 61 5.14 12.64 -4.80
N ALA A 62 4.17 11.73 -4.86
CA ALA A 62 3.80 11.04 -6.09
C ALA A 62 3.12 11.97 -7.11
N THR A 63 2.40 12.98 -6.63
CA THR A 63 1.64 13.91 -7.49
C THR A 63 2.38 15.19 -7.80
N ARG A 64 3.63 15.34 -7.33
CA ARG A 64 4.48 16.47 -7.71
C ARG A 64 4.67 16.50 -9.23
N LYS A 65 4.85 17.70 -9.78
CA LYS A 65 4.93 17.93 -11.23
C LYS A 65 6.00 17.10 -11.94
N GLU A 66 7.08 16.75 -11.25
CA GLU A 66 8.20 16.00 -11.83
C GLU A 66 7.96 14.48 -11.89
N ILE A 67 7.01 13.94 -11.10
CA ILE A 67 6.66 12.50 -11.07
C ILE A 67 5.34 12.26 -11.80
N ALA A 68 4.41 13.21 -11.74
CA ALA A 68 3.17 13.27 -12.51
C ALA A 68 2.23 12.05 -12.38
N LEU A 69 2.21 11.38 -11.22
CA LEU A 69 1.17 10.38 -10.97
C LEU A 69 -0.19 11.09 -10.84
N ASP A 70 -1.24 10.49 -11.41
CA ASP A 70 -2.61 10.97 -11.24
C ASP A 70 -2.98 11.03 -9.75
N PHE A 71 -3.57 12.16 -9.34
CA PHE A 71 -3.85 12.42 -7.93
C PHE A 71 -4.83 11.41 -7.33
N ASP A 72 -5.89 11.06 -8.05
CA ASP A 72 -6.90 10.14 -7.55
C ASP A 72 -6.31 8.72 -7.42
N LYS A 73 -5.43 8.32 -8.35
CA LYS A 73 -4.64 7.08 -8.22
C LYS A 73 -3.71 7.11 -7.02
N ALA A 74 -2.96 8.20 -6.82
CA ALA A 74 -2.04 8.34 -5.69
C ALA A 74 -2.80 8.24 -4.34
N LEU A 75 -3.93 8.93 -4.23
CA LEU A 75 -4.79 8.88 -3.05
C LEU A 75 -5.36 7.48 -2.81
N SER A 76 -5.77 6.78 -3.87
CA SER A 76 -6.28 5.41 -3.75
C SER A 76 -5.21 4.42 -3.30
N VAL A 77 -3.98 4.54 -3.81
CA VAL A 77 -2.84 3.72 -3.38
C VAL A 77 -2.50 3.99 -1.91
N ALA A 78 -2.40 5.26 -1.52
CA ALA A 78 -2.14 5.63 -0.12
C ALA A 78 -3.21 5.06 0.83
N SER A 79 -4.48 5.22 0.46
CA SER A 79 -5.62 4.82 1.30
C SER A 79 -5.74 3.30 1.42
N SER A 80 -5.52 2.59 0.31
CA SER A 80 -5.50 1.11 0.30
C SER A 80 -4.33 0.56 1.09
N THR A 81 -3.17 1.20 1.01
CA THR A 81 -1.97 0.80 1.76
C THR A 81 -2.18 1.00 3.25
N PHE A 82 -2.70 2.16 3.67
CA PHE A 82 -3.06 2.42 5.06
C PHE A 82 -4.05 1.35 5.55
N LEU A 83 -5.17 1.12 4.85
CA LEU A 83 -6.15 0.09 5.20
C LEU A 83 -5.49 -1.28 5.35
N THR A 84 -4.60 -1.64 4.43
CA THR A 84 -3.88 -2.92 4.44
C THR A 84 -3.00 -3.04 5.66
N VAL A 85 -2.27 -1.99 6.05
CA VAL A 85 -1.44 -2.01 7.26
C VAL A 85 -2.31 -2.16 8.51
N VAL A 86 -3.43 -1.45 8.62
CA VAL A 86 -4.37 -1.62 9.75
C VAL A 86 -4.91 -3.05 9.82
N ARG A 87 -5.31 -3.63 8.69
CA ARG A 87 -5.85 -5.01 8.67
C ARG A 87 -4.78 -6.07 8.96
N SER A 88 -3.60 -5.93 8.37
CA SER A 88 -2.53 -6.94 8.48
C SER A 88 -1.79 -6.88 9.80
N ARG A 89 -1.58 -5.69 10.38
CA ARG A 89 -0.83 -5.52 11.64
C ARG A 89 -1.73 -5.46 12.87
N HIS A 90 -2.91 -4.88 12.74
CA HIS A 90 -3.83 -4.62 13.86
C HIS A 90 -5.14 -5.41 13.76
N GLY A 91 -5.21 -6.39 12.86
CA GLY A 91 -6.39 -7.24 12.70
C GLY A 91 -7.65 -6.50 12.22
N GLY A 92 -7.55 -5.22 11.84
CA GLY A 92 -8.71 -4.38 11.52
C GLY A 92 -9.35 -3.68 12.73
N PHE A 93 -8.70 -3.76 13.90
CA PHE A 93 -9.18 -3.13 15.14
C PHE A 93 -8.50 -1.79 15.39
N ILE A 94 -9.24 -0.84 15.97
CA ILE A 94 -8.74 0.44 16.47
C ILE A 94 -9.04 0.53 17.96
N ASN A 95 -8.09 1.07 18.73
CA ASN A 95 -8.25 1.39 20.14
C ASN A 95 -8.54 2.88 20.30
N ASP A 96 -9.73 3.20 20.82
CA ASP A 96 -10.06 4.56 21.29
C ASP A 96 -10.36 4.50 22.79
N LYS A 97 -9.54 5.21 23.58
CA LYS A 97 -9.71 5.34 25.04
C LYS A 97 -9.84 3.99 25.76
N GLY A 98 -9.05 2.99 25.36
CA GLY A 98 -9.04 1.66 25.98
C GLY A 98 -10.17 0.74 25.50
N LYS A 99 -10.98 1.16 24.53
CA LYS A 99 -11.98 0.32 23.88
C LYS A 99 -11.52 -0.05 22.48
N GLU A 100 -11.46 -1.34 22.21
CA GLU A 100 -11.17 -1.88 20.89
C GLU A 100 -12.45 -2.11 20.11
N PHE A 101 -12.46 -1.73 18.84
CA PHE A 101 -13.58 -1.99 17.94
C PHE A 101 -13.06 -2.31 16.54
N GLU A 102 -13.67 -3.30 15.92
CA GLU A 102 -13.43 -3.63 14.51
C GLU A 102 -14.07 -2.56 13.63
N ILE A 103 -13.36 -2.11 12.60
CA ILE A 103 -13.90 -1.14 11.66
C ILE A 103 -14.21 -1.81 10.33
N ASN A 104 -15.42 -1.55 9.82
CA ASN A 104 -15.81 -1.92 8.46
C ASN A 104 -14.75 -1.38 7.46
N PRO A 105 -14.20 -2.23 6.57
CA PRO A 105 -13.11 -1.82 5.66
C PRO A 105 -13.45 -0.66 4.74
N ASP A 106 -14.68 -0.60 4.21
CA ASP A 106 -15.11 0.46 3.30
C ASP A 106 -15.27 1.78 4.05
N PHE A 107 -15.84 1.74 5.25
CA PHE A 107 -15.91 2.89 6.14
C PHE A 107 -14.50 3.38 6.50
N LEU A 108 -13.59 2.48 6.85
CA LEU A 108 -12.20 2.81 7.17
C LEU A 108 -11.48 3.44 5.96
N TYR A 109 -11.60 2.84 4.78
CA TYR A 109 -11.03 3.37 3.54
C TYR A 109 -11.50 4.79 3.24
N ASN A 110 -12.81 5.05 3.36
CA ASN A 110 -13.39 6.37 3.09
C ASN A 110 -12.90 7.42 4.10
N ASN A 111 -12.82 7.07 5.39
CA ASN A 111 -12.28 7.95 6.42
C ASN A 111 -10.80 8.25 6.20
N ILE A 112 -10.01 7.22 5.88
CA ILE A 112 -8.58 7.37 5.54
C ILE A 112 -8.43 8.29 4.33
N SER A 113 -9.18 8.04 3.25
CA SER A 113 -9.10 8.83 2.02
C SER A 113 -9.42 10.30 2.30
N PHE A 114 -10.45 10.57 3.10
CA PHE A 114 -10.82 11.92 3.50
C PHE A 114 -9.74 12.61 4.33
N ARG A 115 -9.15 11.89 5.30
CA ARG A 115 -8.07 12.39 6.16
C ARG A 115 -6.79 12.69 5.38
N VAL A 116 -6.34 11.74 4.55
CA VAL A 116 -5.16 11.91 3.70
C VAL A 116 -5.37 13.08 2.72
N LEU A 117 -6.55 13.22 2.12
CA LEU A 117 -6.88 14.37 1.28
C LEU A 117 -6.83 15.69 2.06
N GLY A 118 -7.39 15.74 3.27
CA GLY A 118 -7.33 16.91 4.14
C GLY A 118 -5.90 17.29 4.51
N GLY A 119 -5.07 16.30 4.84
CA GLY A 119 -3.65 16.51 5.11
C GLY A 119 -2.88 16.98 3.87
N ALA A 120 -3.12 16.40 2.70
CA ALA A 120 -2.52 16.84 1.43
C ALA A 120 -2.92 18.29 1.09
N LEU A 121 -4.17 18.69 1.33
CA LEU A 121 -4.61 20.08 1.19
C LEU A 121 -3.87 21.05 2.13
N SER A 122 -3.39 20.58 3.27
CA SER A 122 -2.59 21.39 4.21
C SER A 122 -1.10 21.40 3.86
N VAL A 123 -0.55 20.30 3.37
CA VAL A 123 0.89 20.10 3.20
C VAL A 123 1.38 20.44 1.79
N CYS A 124 0.61 20.08 0.75
CA CYS A 124 0.97 20.28 -0.66
C CYS A 124 -0.25 20.74 -1.50
N PRO A 125 -0.88 21.87 -1.15
CA PRO A 125 -2.14 22.32 -1.76
C PRO A 125 -2.06 22.50 -3.28
N GLU A 126 -0.89 22.83 -3.81
CA GLU A 126 -0.61 23.02 -5.24
C GLU A 126 -0.71 21.73 -6.06
N ASN A 127 -0.52 20.58 -5.42
CA ASN A 127 -0.62 19.27 -6.07
C ASN A 127 -2.04 18.69 -6.01
N VAL A 128 -2.94 19.27 -5.21
CA VAL A 128 -4.32 18.78 -5.06
C VAL A 128 -5.24 19.38 -6.15
N PRO A 129 -5.96 18.57 -6.94
CA PRO A 129 -6.89 19.07 -7.94
C PRO A 129 -8.00 19.94 -7.33
N LYS A 130 -8.36 21.02 -8.03
CA LYS A 130 -9.45 21.94 -7.62
C LYS A 130 -10.77 21.22 -7.36
N LYS A 131 -11.07 20.16 -8.13
CA LYS A 131 -12.28 19.34 -7.96
C LYS A 131 -12.27 18.62 -6.61
N SER A 132 -11.17 17.96 -6.26
CA SER A 132 -11.00 17.22 -5.00
C SER A 132 -11.05 18.18 -3.79
N LYS A 133 -10.44 19.36 -3.91
CA LYS A 133 -10.56 20.43 -2.90
C LYS A 133 -12.02 20.83 -2.64
N LYS A 134 -12.79 21.13 -3.71
CA LYS A 134 -14.21 21.51 -3.58
C LYS A 134 -15.06 20.42 -2.94
N LEU A 135 -14.82 19.15 -3.30
CA LEU A 135 -15.52 18.01 -2.71
C LEU A 135 -15.21 17.89 -1.22
N PHE A 136 -13.94 18.02 -0.83
CA PHE A 136 -13.52 18.01 0.55
C PHE A 136 -14.18 19.12 1.36
N GLU A 137 -14.16 20.36 0.86
CA GLU A 137 -14.78 21.52 1.54
C GLU A 137 -16.29 21.33 1.73
N LYS A 138 -16.99 20.80 0.72
CA LYS A 138 -18.43 20.49 0.80
C LYS A 138 -18.71 19.46 1.88
N GLU A 139 -17.92 18.40 1.93
CA GLU A 139 -18.10 17.32 2.90
C GLU A 139 -17.75 17.78 4.32
N LEU A 140 -16.67 18.54 4.49
CA LEU A 140 -16.31 19.16 5.76
C LEU A 140 -17.42 20.09 6.28
N ALA A 141 -18.03 20.88 5.41
CA ALA A 141 -19.16 21.74 5.76
C ALA A 141 -20.40 20.91 6.18
N ARG A 142 -20.66 19.77 5.52
CA ARG A 142 -21.73 18.84 5.90
C ARG A 142 -21.51 18.28 7.30
N ILE A 143 -20.30 17.78 7.59
CA ILE A 143 -19.92 17.22 8.89
C ILE A 143 -20.04 18.28 9.99
N LYS A 144 -19.54 19.50 9.77
CA LYS A 144 -19.65 20.62 10.73
C LYS A 144 -21.10 20.98 11.06
N LYS A 145 -22.04 20.82 10.11
CA LYS A 145 -23.48 21.05 10.37
C LYS A 145 -24.10 19.93 11.20
N LEU A 146 -23.66 18.68 11.01
CA LEU A 146 -24.14 17.54 11.79
C LEU A 146 -23.66 17.60 13.24
N ASN A 147 -22.43 18.02 13.50
CA ASN A 147 -21.86 18.11 14.85
C ASN A 147 -22.32 19.34 15.66
N LYS A 148 -23.06 20.28 15.03
CA LYS A 148 -23.69 21.43 15.70
C LYS A 148 -25.11 21.15 16.18
N LYS A 149 -25.69 20.01 15.79
CA LYS A 149 -26.91 19.46 16.35
C LYS A 149 -26.55 18.54 17.51
#